data_AF-A0A7C1DJW5-F1
#
_entry.id   AF-A0A7C1DJW5-F1
#
_cell.length_a   1.000
_cell.length_b   1.000
_cell.length_c   1.000
_cell.angle_alpha   90.00
_cell.angle_beta   90.00
_cell.angle_gamma   90.00
#
_symmetry.space_group_name_H-M   'P 1'
#
loop_
_entity.id
_entity.type
_entity.pdbx_description
1 polymer ?
#
loop_
_entity_poly.entity_id
_entity_poly.type
_entity_poly.pdbx_seq_one_letter_code
_entity_poly.pdbx_strand_id
1 'polypeptide(L)'
;ERILETLREIGFPVVSLDIEGLKHGKMERFLEVRRMEEVWLVEATLDDATGEEMGRALEEIQSVSLEAHILQGIGKKGRPLFILRSLARSEQLDEVLDRFFRDTPTIGVRYWPVGRARMHRETKEGHLVVDGISLPTRIKISRLGDVIKGKAEADDIAKHLKSS
;
A
#
# COMPACT_ATOMS: atom_id res chain seq x y z
N GLU A 1 11.77 26.54 7.85
CA GLU A 1 12.65 26.93 6.73
C GLU A 1 14.08 26.38 6.87
N ARG A 2 14.79 26.63 7.97
CA ARG A 2 16.20 26.22 8.17
C ARG A 2 16.51 24.70 8.02
N ILE A 3 15.56 23.82 8.33
CA ILE A 3 15.72 22.35 8.17
C ILE A 3 15.65 21.92 6.69
N LEU A 4 14.85 22.61 5.87
CA LEU A 4 14.70 22.29 4.44
C LEU A 4 15.94 22.67 3.62
N GLU A 5 16.69 23.68 4.05
CA GLU A 5 17.98 24.05 3.45
C GLU A 5 19.09 23.06 3.82
N THR A 6 19.17 22.61 5.08
CA THR A 6 20.15 21.59 5.51
C THR A 6 19.96 20.24 4.81
N LEU A 7 18.73 19.90 4.42
CA LEU A 7 18.42 18.65 3.71
C LEU A 7 18.81 18.66 2.23
N ARG A 8 19.15 19.83 1.65
CA ARG A 8 19.67 19.93 0.28
C ARG A 8 21.19 19.69 0.20
N GLU A 9 21.93 19.93 1.28
CA GLU A 9 23.39 19.77 1.32
C GLU A 9 23.85 18.33 1.57
N ILE A 10 22.98 17.50 2.15
CA ILE A 10 23.30 16.11 2.48
C ILE A 10 22.61 15.23 1.45
N GLY A 11 23.35 14.80 0.42
CA GLY A 11 22.89 13.90 -0.63
C GLY A 11 22.33 12.59 -0.08
N PHE A 12 21.05 12.58 0.29
CA PHE A 12 20.37 11.41 0.82
C PHE A 12 19.64 10.67 -0.30
N PRO A 13 19.91 9.37 -0.50
CA PRO A 13 19.15 8.54 -1.41
C PRO A 13 17.72 8.38 -0.86
N VAL A 14 16.74 8.46 -1.76
CA VAL A 14 15.30 8.52 -1.49
C VAL A 14 14.84 7.41 -0.52
N VAL A 15 14.71 7.74 0.76
CA VAL A 15 13.87 7.01 1.72
C VAL A 15 13.22 8.05 2.65
N SER A 16 11.91 8.24 2.47
CA SER A 16 10.97 8.99 3.33
C SER A 16 11.57 9.79 4.50
N LEU A 17 11.67 11.11 4.37
CA LEU A 17 12.01 11.97 5.51
C LEU A 17 10.73 12.34 6.29
N ASP A 18 10.52 11.74 7.46
CA ASP A 18 9.49 12.15 8.44
C ASP A 18 10.09 13.20 9.38
N ILE A 19 10.17 14.45 8.91
CA ILE A 19 10.80 15.58 9.61
C ILE A 19 10.19 15.81 11.01
N GLU A 20 8.94 15.44 11.22
CA GLU A 20 8.22 15.66 12.48
C GLU A 20 8.14 14.42 13.38
N GLY A 21 8.24 13.20 12.83
CA GLY A 21 8.40 11.98 13.61
C GLY A 21 9.64 11.99 14.51
N LEU A 22 10.62 12.83 14.18
CA LEU A 22 11.79 13.13 15.00
C LEU A 22 11.50 14.07 16.19
N LYS A 23 10.38 14.82 16.18
CA LYS A 23 10.07 15.88 17.18
C LYS A 23 9.01 15.50 18.21
N HIS A 24 7.96 14.76 17.85
CA HIS A 24 6.75 14.65 18.69
C HIS A 24 6.39 13.24 19.19
N GLY A 25 7.20 12.22 18.90
CA GLY A 25 6.91 10.85 19.35
C GLY A 25 5.73 10.20 18.61
N LYS A 26 5.74 8.87 18.50
CA LYS A 26 4.86 8.11 17.58
C LYS A 26 3.38 8.07 17.99
N MET A 27 3.08 8.21 19.30
CA MET A 27 1.83 7.78 19.92
C MET A 27 0.73 8.85 19.96
N GLU A 28 1.05 10.13 20.21
CA GLU A 28 0.07 11.22 20.29
C GLU A 28 -0.65 11.50 18.95
N ARG A 29 -0.01 11.08 17.85
CA ARG A 29 -0.45 11.29 16.46
C ARG A 29 -1.70 10.49 16.04
N PHE A 30 -2.02 9.39 16.72
CA PHE A 30 -3.19 8.57 16.37
C PHE A 30 -4.52 9.22 16.76
N LEU A 31 -4.51 10.19 17.69
CA LEU A 31 -5.71 10.85 18.19
C LEU A 31 -6.23 11.96 17.26
N GLU A 32 -5.37 12.52 16.39
CA GLU A 32 -5.75 13.60 15.45
C GLU A 32 -6.27 13.11 14.10
N VAL A 33 -6.28 11.79 13.85
CA VAL A 33 -6.76 11.20 12.60
C VAL A 33 -8.29 11.24 12.56
N ARG A 34 -8.86 12.42 12.29
CA ARG A 34 -10.31 12.66 12.28
C ARG A 34 -11.07 12.17 11.03
N ARG A 35 -10.47 11.29 10.22
CA ARG A 35 -11.18 10.56 9.15
C ARG A 35 -10.78 9.09 9.18
N MET A 36 -11.44 8.33 10.04
CA MET A 36 -11.44 6.87 9.96
C MET A 36 -12.37 6.51 8.80
N GLU A 37 -11.78 6.08 7.69
CA GLU A 37 -12.52 5.44 6.61
C GLU A 37 -12.85 4.02 7.07
N GLU A 38 -14.08 3.57 6.89
CA GLU A 38 -14.43 2.17 7.06
C GLU A 38 -14.18 1.43 5.75
N VAL A 39 -13.46 0.32 5.82
CA VAL A 39 -13.27 -0.62 4.70
C VAL A 39 -13.53 -2.03 5.22
N TRP A 40 -13.70 -2.98 4.33
CA TRP A 40 -13.94 -4.38 4.66
C TRP A 40 -12.68 -5.18 4.44
N LEU A 41 -12.28 -5.96 5.44
CA LEU A 41 -11.25 -6.98 5.28
C LEU A 41 -11.94 -8.31 5.01
N VAL A 42 -11.54 -8.96 3.92
CA VAL A 42 -12.11 -10.21 3.40
C VAL A 42 -11.00 -11.25 3.35
N GLU A 43 -11.24 -12.46 3.86
CA GLU A 43 -10.20 -13.48 3.95
C GLU A 43 -10.75 -14.92 3.84
N ALA A 44 -9.99 -15.76 3.14
CA ALA A 44 -10.14 -17.22 3.13
C ALA A 44 -8.80 -17.92 3.43
N THR A 45 -8.88 -19.11 3.99
CA THR A 45 -7.73 -19.98 4.30
C THR A 45 -7.85 -21.23 3.44
N LEU A 46 -6.82 -21.57 2.68
CA LEU A 46 -6.84 -22.62 1.67
C LEU A 46 -5.60 -23.53 1.80
N ASP A 47 -5.81 -24.79 2.16
CA ASP A 47 -4.75 -25.81 2.29
C ASP A 47 -4.72 -26.82 1.12
N ASP A 48 -5.70 -26.74 0.21
CA ASP A 48 -5.86 -27.61 -0.97
C ASP A 48 -5.81 -26.81 -2.28
N ALA A 49 -5.03 -25.73 -2.31
CA ALA A 49 -4.83 -24.89 -3.49
C ALA A 49 -3.35 -24.88 -3.88
N THR A 50 -3.08 -24.84 -5.18
CA THR A 50 -1.73 -24.71 -5.74
C THR A 50 -1.28 -23.26 -5.82
N GLY A 51 0.03 -23.03 -5.94
CA GLY A 51 0.57 -21.67 -6.11
C GLY A 51 0.06 -20.97 -7.38
N GLU A 52 -0.18 -21.71 -8.47
CA GLU A 52 -0.70 -21.16 -9.73
C GLU A 52 -2.16 -20.71 -9.60
N GLU A 53 -3.01 -21.55 -8.98
CA GLU A 53 -4.40 -21.20 -8.69
C GLU A 53 -4.48 -19.95 -7.80
N MET A 54 -3.63 -19.88 -6.77
CA MET A 54 -3.57 -18.74 -5.88
C MET A 54 -3.05 -17.49 -6.56
N GLY A 55 -2.06 -17.60 -7.47
CA GLY A 55 -1.57 -16.50 -8.28
C GLY A 55 -2.67 -15.90 -9.16
N ARG A 56 -3.41 -16.76 -9.87
CA ARG A 56 -4.57 -16.33 -10.69
C ARG A 56 -5.65 -15.68 -9.83
N ALA A 57 -6.02 -16.29 -8.71
CA ALA A 57 -7.03 -15.73 -7.81
C ALA A 57 -6.63 -14.36 -7.27
N LEU A 58 -5.35 -14.19 -6.92
CA LEU A 58 -4.82 -12.91 -6.45
C LEU A 58 -4.99 -11.82 -7.50
N GLU A 59 -4.69 -12.10 -8.77
CA GLU A 59 -4.86 -11.14 -9.87
C GLU A 59 -6.33 -10.74 -10.07
N GLU A 60 -7.24 -11.71 -10.12
CA GLU A 60 -8.68 -11.46 -10.28
C GLU A 60 -9.24 -10.64 -9.12
N ILE A 61 -8.90 -10.99 -7.88
CA ILE A 61 -9.37 -10.26 -6.69
C ILE A 61 -8.72 -8.87 -6.61
N GLN A 62 -7.45 -8.72 -6.97
CA GLN A 62 -6.76 -7.43 -6.98
C GLN A 62 -7.39 -6.44 -7.99
N SER A 63 -8.02 -6.94 -9.06
CA SER A 63 -8.67 -6.11 -10.08
C SER A 63 -9.95 -5.42 -9.59
N VAL A 64 -10.62 -6.01 -8.58
CA VAL A 64 -11.91 -5.52 -8.05
C VAL A 64 -11.81 -4.96 -6.63
N SER A 65 -10.65 -5.09 -5.98
CA SER A 65 -10.40 -4.69 -4.59
C SER A 65 -9.48 -3.47 -4.46
N LEU A 66 -9.36 -2.92 -3.24
CA LEU A 66 -8.38 -1.88 -2.94
C LEU A 66 -6.97 -2.45 -2.85
N GLU A 67 -6.85 -3.64 -2.28
CA GLU A 67 -5.62 -4.41 -2.17
C GLU A 67 -5.97 -5.89 -2.01
N ALA A 68 -5.09 -6.76 -2.48
CA ALA A 68 -5.12 -8.18 -2.19
C ALA A 68 -3.70 -8.70 -1.98
N HIS A 69 -3.56 -9.70 -1.12
CA HIS A 69 -2.28 -10.33 -0.85
C HIS A 69 -2.47 -11.75 -0.31
N ILE A 70 -1.43 -12.57 -0.49
CA ILE A 70 -1.37 -13.93 0.01
C ILE A 70 -0.34 -13.99 1.14
N LEU A 71 -0.75 -14.57 2.28
CA LEU A 71 0.15 -14.99 3.33
C LEU A 71 0.28 -16.52 3.31
N GLN A 72 1.37 -17.03 3.86
CA GLN A 72 1.59 -18.46 4.02
C GLN A 72 1.56 -18.85 5.49
N GLY A 73 1.08 -20.06 5.77
CA GLY A 73 1.02 -20.59 7.13
C GLY A 73 1.03 -22.12 7.17
N ILE A 74 1.01 -22.67 8.39
CA ILE A 74 0.89 -24.11 8.65
C ILE A 74 -0.45 -24.37 9.34
N GLY A 75 -1.25 -25.26 8.76
CA GLY A 75 -2.55 -25.69 9.26
C GLY A 75 -2.50 -26.96 10.11
N LYS A 76 -3.69 -27.53 10.32
CA LYS A 76 -3.85 -28.81 11.03
C LYS A 76 -3.05 -29.91 10.33
N LYS A 77 -2.57 -30.88 11.10
CA LYS A 77 -1.77 -32.01 10.60
C LYS A 77 -0.47 -31.58 9.87
N GLY A 78 0.02 -30.36 10.13
CA GLY A 78 1.27 -29.84 9.55
C GLY A 78 1.17 -29.46 8.06
N ARG A 79 -0.04 -29.30 7.51
CA ARG A 79 -0.23 -28.96 6.10
C ARG A 79 0.12 -27.50 5.83
N PRO A 80 0.93 -27.18 4.80
CA PRO A 80 1.05 -25.81 4.30
C PRO A 80 -0.30 -25.28 3.85
N LEU A 81 -0.54 -23.99 4.02
CA LEU A 81 -1.75 -23.32 3.55
C LEU A 81 -1.48 -21.88 3.13
N PHE A 82 -2.38 -21.37 2.29
CA PHE A 82 -2.47 -19.98 1.90
C PHE A 82 -3.56 -19.27 2.69
N ILE A 83 -3.32 -18.01 3.01
CA ILE A 83 -4.32 -17.08 3.52
C ILE A 83 -4.44 -15.98 2.49
N LEU A 84 -5.53 -16.00 1.72
CA LEU A 84 -5.81 -14.95 0.75
C LEU A 84 -6.64 -13.88 1.42
N ARG A 85 -6.13 -12.65 1.41
CA ARG A 85 -6.74 -11.50 2.08
C ARG A 85 -6.90 -10.35 1.11
N SER A 86 -8.01 -9.63 1.23
CA SER A 86 -8.31 -8.44 0.45
C SER A 86 -8.91 -7.33 1.32
N LEU A 87 -8.66 -6.06 0.97
CA LEU A 87 -9.44 -4.92 1.45
C LEU A 87 -10.37 -4.43 0.34
N ALA A 88 -11.62 -4.16 0.70
CA ALA A 88 -12.64 -3.65 -0.20
C ALA A 88 -13.33 -2.43 0.39
N ARG A 89 -13.77 -1.49 -0.44
CA ARG A 89 -14.80 -0.53 -0.01
C ARG A 89 -16.14 -1.24 0.15
N SER A 90 -17.10 -0.60 0.81
CA SER A 90 -18.44 -1.17 0.98
C SER A 90 -19.10 -1.50 -0.36
N GLU A 91 -18.91 -0.66 -1.37
CA GLU A 91 -19.46 -0.86 -2.72
C GLU A 91 -18.75 -1.96 -3.53
N GLN A 92 -17.58 -2.43 -3.09
CA GLN A 92 -16.80 -3.47 -3.76
C GLN A 92 -16.97 -4.85 -3.09
N LEU A 93 -17.59 -4.90 -1.91
CA LEU A 93 -17.58 -6.10 -1.07
C LEU A 93 -18.21 -7.31 -1.76
N ASP A 94 -19.39 -7.13 -2.38
CA ASP A 94 -20.11 -8.23 -3.04
C ASP A 94 -19.31 -8.80 -4.22
N GLU A 95 -18.68 -7.93 -5.03
CA GLU A 95 -17.85 -8.36 -6.14
C GLU A 95 -16.60 -9.10 -5.65
N VAL A 96 -15.94 -8.60 -4.60
CA VAL A 96 -14.81 -9.29 -3.99
C VAL A 96 -15.22 -10.67 -3.46
N LEU A 97 -16.36 -10.78 -2.78
CA LEU A 97 -16.88 -12.06 -2.30
C LEU A 97 -17.16 -13.04 -3.46
N ASP A 98 -17.78 -12.60 -4.55
CA ASP A 98 -17.98 -13.43 -5.76
C ASP A 98 -16.64 -13.95 -6.29
N ARG A 99 -15.61 -13.10 -6.38
CA ARG A 99 -14.26 -13.50 -6.81
C ARG A 99 -13.63 -14.54 -5.89
N PHE A 100 -13.78 -14.43 -4.58
CA PHE A 100 -13.29 -15.48 -3.68
C PHE A 100 -13.95 -16.84 -3.97
N PHE A 101 -15.26 -16.89 -4.18
CA PHE A 101 -15.96 -18.16 -4.46
C PHE A 101 -15.75 -18.69 -5.89
N ARG A 102 -15.59 -17.79 -6.86
CA ARG A 102 -15.41 -18.12 -8.27
C ARG A 102 -13.98 -18.55 -8.59
N ASP A 103 -13.02 -17.85 -8.01
CA ASP A 103 -11.62 -17.95 -8.42
C ASP A 103 -10.76 -18.78 -7.45
N THR A 104 -11.33 -19.27 -6.35
CA THR A 104 -10.65 -20.14 -5.39
C THR A 104 -11.49 -21.38 -5.05
N PRO A 105 -10.88 -22.47 -4.55
CA PRO A 105 -11.63 -23.64 -4.06
C PRO A 105 -12.27 -23.42 -2.68
N THR A 106 -12.27 -22.19 -2.14
CA THR A 106 -12.82 -21.95 -0.82
C THR A 106 -14.33 -22.21 -0.78
N ILE A 107 -14.79 -22.86 0.28
CA ILE A 107 -16.21 -23.04 0.57
C ILE A 107 -16.78 -21.95 1.48
N GLY A 108 -15.93 -21.04 1.96
CA GLY A 108 -16.32 -20.03 2.93
C GLY A 108 -15.31 -18.89 3.03
N VAL A 109 -15.85 -17.69 3.22
CA VAL A 109 -15.08 -16.45 3.32
C VAL A 109 -15.49 -15.74 4.60
N ARG A 110 -14.52 -15.22 5.34
CA ARG A 110 -14.75 -14.37 6.50
C ARG A 110 -14.55 -12.93 6.09
N TYR A 111 -15.42 -12.04 6.54
CA TYR A 111 -15.26 -10.61 6.31
C TYR A 111 -15.77 -9.80 7.50
N TRP A 112 -15.16 -8.64 7.73
CA TRP A 112 -15.54 -7.74 8.82
C TRP A 112 -15.08 -6.30 8.51
N PRO A 113 -15.77 -5.28 9.06
CA PRO A 113 -15.35 -3.91 8.88
C PRO A 113 -14.07 -3.62 9.67
N VAL A 114 -13.19 -2.80 9.11
CA VAL A 114 -11.96 -2.34 9.74
C VAL A 114 -11.81 -0.83 9.53
N GLY A 115 -11.37 -0.14 10.59
CA GLY A 115 -11.06 1.28 10.52
C GLY A 115 -9.72 1.51 9.82
N ARG A 116 -9.68 2.43 8.85
CA ARG A 116 -8.50 2.81 8.10
C ARG A 116 -8.20 4.30 8.25
N ALA A 117 -6.98 4.60 8.71
CA ALA A 117 -6.39 5.93 8.67
C ALA A 117 -5.62 6.13 7.36
N ARG A 118 -5.89 7.21 6.63
CA ARG A 118 -5.20 7.49 5.37
C ARG A 118 -4.77 8.95 5.25
N MET A 119 -3.55 9.18 4.76
CA MET A 119 -3.08 10.51 4.38
C MET A 119 -3.79 10.99 3.11
N HIS A 120 -4.13 12.28 3.04
CA HIS A 120 -4.57 12.90 1.80
C HIS A 120 -3.39 12.92 0.82
N ARG A 121 -3.57 12.35 -0.37
CA ARG A 121 -2.51 12.27 -1.37
C ARG A 121 -2.85 13.06 -2.63
N GLU A 122 -1.86 13.72 -3.20
CA GLU A 122 -1.92 14.31 -4.54
C GLU A 122 -0.67 13.90 -5.32
N THR A 123 -0.76 13.89 -6.64
CA THR A 123 0.39 13.71 -7.53
C THR A 123 0.64 15.03 -8.23
N LYS A 124 1.88 15.51 -8.20
CA LYS A 124 2.31 16.73 -8.89
C LYS A 124 3.44 16.42 -9.86
N GLU A 125 3.46 17.13 -10.98
CA GLU A 125 4.63 17.13 -11.87
C GLU A 125 5.75 17.98 -11.24
N GLY A 126 6.98 17.51 -11.37
CA GLY A 126 8.16 18.18 -10.83
C GLY A 126 9.44 17.61 -11.42
N HIS A 127 10.57 17.96 -10.80
CA HIS A 127 11.88 17.46 -11.19
C HIS A 127 12.59 16.83 -9.99
N LEU A 128 13.15 15.64 -10.19
CA LEU A 128 14.09 15.03 -9.28
C LEU A 128 15.51 15.43 -9.73
N VAL A 129 16.25 16.11 -8.85
CA VAL A 129 17.64 16.51 -9.14
C VAL A 129 18.58 15.61 -8.36
N VAL A 130 19.44 14.87 -9.06
CA VAL A 130 20.50 14.03 -8.48
C VAL A 130 21.80 14.36 -9.20
N ASP A 131 22.84 14.73 -8.47
CA ASP A 131 24.17 15.07 -9.03
C ASP A 131 24.13 16.10 -10.18
N GLY A 132 23.22 17.09 -10.07
CA GLY A 132 23.02 18.12 -11.08
C GLY A 132 22.19 17.69 -12.30
N ILE A 133 21.83 16.41 -12.40
CA ILE A 133 20.93 15.88 -13.43
C ILE A 133 19.49 16.12 -12.98
N SER A 134 18.72 16.84 -13.79
CA SER A 134 17.30 17.12 -13.57
C SER A 134 16.42 16.15 -14.37
N LEU A 135 15.62 15.36 -13.67
CA LEU A 135 14.72 14.36 -14.27
C LEU A 135 13.27 14.77 -14.07
N PRO A 136 12.47 14.97 -15.14
CA PRO A 136 11.04 15.21 -14.99
C PRO A 136 10.39 13.96 -14.39
N THR A 137 9.71 14.13 -13.26
CA THR A 137 9.09 13.03 -12.52
C THR A 137 7.80 13.47 -11.87
N ARG A 138 6.85 12.55 -11.76
CA ARG A 138 5.70 12.75 -10.89
C ARG A 138 6.11 12.51 -9.44
N ILE A 139 5.70 13.41 -8.56
CA ILE A 139 5.95 13.36 -7.12
C ILE A 139 4.60 13.12 -6.44
N LYS A 140 4.49 11.99 -5.75
CA LYS A 140 3.39 11.70 -4.82
C LYS A 140 3.63 12.45 -3.53
N ILE A 141 2.72 13.35 -3.18
CA ILE A 141 2.75 14.10 -1.91
C ILE A 141 1.60 13.62 -1.04
N SER A 142 1.90 13.12 0.15
CA SER A 142 0.93 12.65 1.14
C SER A 142 0.93 13.57 2.37
N ARG A 143 -0.25 14.01 2.83
CA ARG A 143 -0.43 14.93 3.96
C ARG A 143 -1.39 14.38 5.01
N LEU A 144 -1.07 14.59 6.29
CA LEU A 144 -1.95 14.31 7.43
C LEU A 144 -1.60 15.29 8.55
N GLY A 145 -2.47 16.28 8.81
CA GLY A 145 -2.10 17.42 9.65
C GLY A 145 -0.87 18.12 9.07
N ASP A 146 0.11 18.38 9.92
CA ASP A 146 1.39 19.01 9.55
C ASP A 146 2.40 18.02 8.94
N VAL A 147 2.11 16.71 8.95
CA VAL A 147 2.99 15.70 8.37
C VAL A 147 2.88 15.67 6.85
N ILE A 148 3.99 15.94 6.17
CA ILE A 148 4.11 15.88 4.70
C ILE A 148 5.16 14.85 4.31
N LYS A 149 4.80 13.94 3.38
CA LYS A 149 5.72 12.96 2.77
C LYS A 149 5.72 13.13 1.26
N GLY A 150 6.90 13.25 0.66
CA GLY A 150 7.09 13.28 -0.79
C GLY A 150 7.82 12.02 -1.28
N LYS A 151 7.37 11.46 -2.40
CA LYS A 151 8.03 10.34 -3.07
C LYS A 151 7.97 10.52 -4.59
N ALA A 152 9.12 10.51 -5.25
CA ALA A 152 9.19 10.45 -6.71
C ALA A 152 8.73 9.08 -7.23
N GLU A 153 8.05 9.05 -8.37
CA GLU A 153 7.57 7.82 -8.98
C GLU A 153 8.72 7.00 -9.56
N ALA A 154 8.85 5.76 -9.09
CA ALA A 154 9.93 4.87 -9.50
C ALA A 154 9.91 4.59 -11.01
N ASP A 155 8.73 4.45 -11.61
CA ASP A 155 8.60 4.17 -13.05
C ASP A 155 9.10 5.34 -13.91
N ASP A 156 8.90 6.58 -13.46
CA ASP A 156 9.38 7.77 -14.17
C ASP A 156 10.90 7.84 -14.09
N ILE A 157 11.51 7.49 -12.95
CA ILE A 157 12.97 7.40 -12.78
C ILE A 157 13.54 6.28 -13.67
N ALA A 158 12.92 5.11 -13.67
CA ALA A 158 13.39 3.93 -14.42
C ALA A 158 13.39 4.16 -15.94
N LYS A 159 12.43 4.93 -16.46
CA LYS A 159 12.42 5.31 -17.89
C LYS A 159 13.66 6.11 -18.29
N HIS A 160 14.09 7.06 -17.46
CA HIS A 160 15.25 7.90 -17.77
C HIS A 160 16.58 7.16 -17.61
N LEU A 161 16.69 6.27 -16.63
CA LEU A 161 17.90 5.45 -16.43
C LEU A 161 18.12 4.41 -17.53
N LYS A 162 17.05 3.93 -18.19
CA LYS A 162 17.15 2.96 -19.30
C LYS A 162 17.44 3.60 -20.67
N SER A 163 17.32 4.92 -20.77
CA SER A 163 17.57 5.69 -22.00
C SER A 163 18.96 6.34 -22.04
N SER A 164 19.79 6.09 -21.02
CA SER A 164 21.20 6.53 -20.93
C SER A 164 22.13 5.34 -21.10
#